data_AF-A0A3M1K4R0-F1
#
_entry.id   AF-A0A3M1K4R0-F1
#
_cell.length_a   1.000
_cell.length_b   1.000
_cell.length_c   1.000
_cell.angle_alpha   90.00
_cell.angle_beta   90.00
_cell.angle_gamma   90.00
#
_symmetry.space_group_name_H-M   'P 1'
#
loop_
_entity.id
_entity.type
_entity.pdbx_description
1 polymer ?
#
loop_
_entity_poly.entity_id
_entity_poly.type
_entity_poly.pdbx_seq_one_letter_code
_entity_poly.pdbx_strand_id
1 'polypeptide(L)'
;MNASRPRILFVCIENSNRSQMAEAFARALGGDRVDVYSAGSRPSGQVNPRAIQFMDEVGIDMRGHRSLGLDEVPQDGYDAVITMGCGDACPFIPAKIREDWGLTDPKTLDDDGFRAVRDEIRARVADLLQRLGVDVSES
;
A
#
# COMPACT_ATOMS: atom_id res chain seq x y z
N MET A 1 9.52 10.58 -24.87
CA MET A 1 8.34 9.72 -24.63
C MET A 1 7.91 10.02 -23.20
N ASN A 2 6.72 10.56 -22.98
CA ASN A 2 6.21 10.73 -21.61
C ASN A 2 6.07 9.34 -21.03
N ALA A 3 7.00 8.93 -20.15
CA ALA A 3 6.84 7.71 -19.39
C ALA A 3 5.56 7.88 -18.57
N SER A 4 4.55 7.05 -18.84
CA SER A 4 3.35 7.01 -18.01
C SER A 4 3.75 6.72 -16.57
N ARG A 5 3.17 7.46 -15.62
CA ARG A 5 3.39 7.23 -14.18
C ARG A 5 3.08 5.77 -13.86
N PRO A 6 3.99 5.04 -13.16
CA PRO A 6 3.70 3.67 -12.76
C PRO A 6 2.42 3.62 -11.92
N ARG A 7 1.52 2.71 -12.28
CA ARG A 7 0.28 2.45 -11.55
C ARG A 7 0.49 1.30 -10.57
N ILE A 8 0.27 1.55 -9.29
CA ILE A 8 0.54 0.59 -8.22
C ILE A 8 -0.73 0.32 -7.44
N LEU A 9 -1.05 -0.95 -7.20
CA LEU A 9 -2.16 -1.38 -6.36
C LEU A 9 -1.67 -2.20 -5.16
N PHE A 10 -2.02 -1.76 -3.95
CA PHE A 10 -1.79 -2.50 -2.72
C PHE A 10 -3.08 -3.16 -2.24
N VAL A 11 -3.06 -4.48 -2.05
CA VAL A 11 -4.25 -5.25 -1.65
C VAL A 11 -4.01 -5.97 -0.34
N CYS A 12 -4.93 -5.81 0.61
CA CYS A 12 -5.00 -6.67 1.79
C CYS A 12 -6.45 -7.14 2.02
N ILE A 13 -6.74 -7.82 3.13
CA ILE A 13 -8.10 -8.31 3.38
C ILE A 13 -9.07 -7.12 3.58
N GLU A 14 -8.82 -6.28 4.59
CA GLU A 14 -9.80 -5.28 5.03
C GLU A 14 -9.54 -3.86 4.52
N ASN A 15 -8.41 -3.64 3.85
CA ASN A 15 -7.92 -2.31 3.46
C ASN A 15 -7.99 -1.28 4.60
N SER A 16 -7.48 -1.70 5.76
CA SER A 16 -7.56 -0.94 7.01
C SER A 16 -6.17 -0.64 7.63
N ASN A 17 -5.15 -1.46 7.32
CA ASN A 17 -3.80 -1.33 7.88
C ASN A 17 -2.72 -1.38 6.78
N ARG A 18 -2.17 -2.57 6.51
CA ARG A 18 -0.98 -2.78 5.66
C ARG A 18 -1.08 -2.09 4.29
N SER A 19 -2.15 -2.33 3.53
CA SER A 19 -2.30 -1.71 2.20
C SER A 19 -2.53 -0.20 2.25
N GLN A 20 -3.13 0.31 3.34
CA GLN A 20 -3.30 1.75 3.58
C GLN A 20 -1.95 2.43 3.87
N MET A 21 -1.13 1.83 4.75
CA MET A 21 0.22 2.33 5.03
C MET A 21 1.09 2.28 3.78
N ALA A 22 1.01 1.20 2.99
CA ALA A 22 1.76 1.06 1.75
C ALA A 22 1.37 2.11 0.72
N GLU A 23 0.07 2.38 0.55
CA GLU A 23 -0.40 3.47 -0.31
C GLU A 23 0.16 4.81 0.14
N ALA A 24 0.06 5.10 1.43
CA ALA A 24 0.51 6.37 1.99
C ALA A 24 2.03 6.58 1.81
N PHE A 25 2.85 5.54 2.07
CA PHE A 25 4.28 5.60 1.79
C PHE A 25 4.59 5.76 0.30
N ALA A 26 3.88 5.06 -0.58
CA ALA A 26 4.13 5.15 -2.01
C ALA A 26 3.78 6.54 -2.55
N ARG A 27 2.71 7.16 -2.04
CA ARG A 27 2.37 8.56 -2.34
C ARG A 27 3.43 9.52 -1.80
N ALA A 28 3.86 9.34 -0.55
CA ALA A 28 4.85 10.22 0.08
C ALA A 28 6.21 10.18 -0.62
N LEU A 29 6.69 8.98 -0.98
CA LEU A 29 8.00 8.78 -1.62
C LEU A 29 7.97 9.03 -3.13
N GLY A 30 6.89 8.61 -3.80
CA GLY A 30 6.76 8.71 -5.24
C GLY A 30 6.26 10.08 -5.73
N GLY A 31 5.45 10.77 -4.93
CA GLY A 31 4.80 12.03 -5.30
C GLY A 31 3.99 11.92 -6.59
N ASP A 32 4.02 12.97 -7.41
CA ASP A 32 3.32 13.04 -8.70
C ASP A 32 3.90 12.13 -9.81
N ARG A 33 4.83 11.24 -9.46
CA ARG A 33 5.46 10.32 -10.41
C ARG A 33 4.79 8.96 -10.43
N VAL A 34 3.87 8.69 -9.51
CA VAL A 34 3.15 7.41 -9.40
C VAL A 34 1.66 7.64 -9.22
N ASP A 35 0.89 6.69 -9.71
CA ASP A 35 -0.55 6.62 -9.48
C ASP A 35 -0.82 5.41 -8.55
N VAL A 36 -1.13 5.69 -7.29
CA VAL A 36 -1.22 4.67 -6.24
C VAL A 36 -2.68 4.43 -5.87
N TYR A 37 -3.01 3.17 -5.61
CA TYR A 37 -4.31 2.71 -5.17
C TYR A 37 -4.15 1.69 -4.05
N SER A 38 -5.11 1.60 -3.14
CA SER A 38 -5.25 0.46 -2.24
C SER A 38 -6.68 -0.04 -2.19
N ALA A 39 -6.83 -1.35 -1.96
CA ALA A 39 -8.14 -1.99 -1.90
C ALA A 39 -8.14 -3.22 -0.98
N GLY A 40 -9.35 -3.65 -0.62
CA GLY A 40 -9.65 -4.76 0.26
C GLY A 40 -10.46 -5.83 -0.45
N SER A 41 -10.14 -7.11 -0.24
CA SER A 41 -11.03 -8.20 -0.67
C SER A 41 -12.30 -8.30 0.16
N ARG A 42 -12.26 -7.81 1.40
CA ARG A 42 -13.38 -7.68 2.34
C ARG A 42 -13.22 -6.35 3.10
N PRO A 43 -13.43 -5.19 2.44
CA PRO A 43 -13.15 -3.89 3.03
C PRO A 43 -13.92 -3.68 4.33
N SER A 44 -13.24 -3.16 5.35
CA SER A 44 -13.86 -2.89 6.65
C SER A 44 -14.71 -1.61 6.67
N GLY A 45 -14.59 -0.78 5.63
CA GLY A 45 -15.24 0.53 5.55
C GLY A 45 -14.54 1.64 6.34
N GLN A 46 -13.54 1.31 7.17
CA GLN A 46 -12.80 2.28 7.99
C GLN A 46 -11.30 1.96 8.05
N VAL A 47 -10.47 3.01 7.96
CA VAL A 47 -9.02 2.89 8.19
C VAL A 47 -8.77 2.72 9.68
N ASN A 48 -7.86 1.83 10.05
CA ASN A 48 -7.56 1.56 11.45
C ASN A 48 -6.94 2.81 12.11
N PRO A 49 -7.49 3.29 13.25
CA PRO A 49 -6.96 4.45 13.95
C PRO A 49 -5.48 4.33 14.36
N ARG A 50 -5.01 3.12 14.69
CA ARG A 50 -3.59 2.88 15.00
C ARG A 50 -2.72 3.09 13.76
N ALA A 51 -3.17 2.66 12.58
CA ALA A 51 -2.44 2.91 11.34
C ALA A 51 -2.30 4.42 11.09
N ILE A 52 -3.37 5.20 11.30
CA ILE A 52 -3.32 6.67 11.20
C ILE A 52 -2.32 7.23 12.22
N GLN A 53 -2.41 6.82 13.48
CA GLN A 53 -1.53 7.27 14.56
C GLN A 53 -0.05 7.01 14.26
N PHE A 54 0.31 5.77 13.90
CA PHE A 54 1.71 5.40 13.66
C PHE A 54 2.29 5.98 12.36
N MET A 55 1.44 6.35 11.41
CA MET A 55 1.87 7.04 10.20
C MET A 55 2.05 8.54 10.44
N ASP A 56 1.24 9.14 11.31
CA ASP A 56 1.41 10.52 11.79
C ASP A 56 2.76 10.68 12.54
N GLU A 57 3.21 9.65 13.28
CA GLU A 57 4.54 9.65 13.93
C GLU A 57 5.71 9.85 12.95
N VAL A 58 5.55 9.42 11.68
CA VAL A 58 6.55 9.60 10.62
C VAL A 58 6.18 10.73 9.65
N GLY A 59 5.24 11.58 10.03
CA GLY A 59 4.84 12.77 9.27
C GLY A 59 3.91 12.52 8.08
N ILE A 60 3.24 11.37 8.02
CA ILE A 60 2.33 11.00 6.92
C ILE A 60 0.89 10.98 7.44
N ASP A 61 0.10 11.98 7.03
CA ASP A 61 -1.32 12.05 7.37
C ASP A 61 -2.17 11.14 6.47
N MET A 62 -2.93 10.24 7.10
CA MET A 62 -3.84 9.30 6.44
C MET A 62 -5.31 9.51 6.82
N ARG A 63 -5.67 10.60 7.53
CA ARG A 63 -7.04 10.84 8.02
C ARG A 63 -8.08 10.94 6.89
N GLY A 64 -7.65 11.33 5.69
CA GLY A 64 -8.50 11.40 4.50
C GLY A 64 -8.67 10.08 3.73
N HIS A 65 -7.93 9.03 4.11
CA HIS A 65 -8.00 7.74 3.44
C HIS A 65 -9.31 7.02 3.73
N ARG A 66 -9.75 6.17 2.79
CA ARG A 66 -10.94 5.33 2.95
C ARG A 66 -10.61 3.88 2.67
N SER A 67 -11.30 2.98 3.37
CA SER A 67 -11.26 1.55 3.07
C SER A 67 -12.15 1.27 1.85
N LEU A 68 -11.53 0.90 0.73
CA LEU A 68 -12.19 0.65 -0.55
C LEU A 68 -12.22 -0.85 -0.87
N GLY A 69 -13.29 -1.28 -1.52
CA GLY A 69 -13.39 -2.59 -2.17
C GLY A 69 -12.55 -2.66 -3.44
N LEU A 70 -12.23 -3.89 -3.87
CA LEU A 70 -11.54 -4.08 -5.14
C LEU A 70 -12.37 -3.58 -6.32
N ASP A 71 -13.68 -3.66 -6.26
CA ASP A 71 -14.62 -3.13 -7.27
C ASP A 71 -14.63 -1.59 -7.38
N GLU A 72 -14.10 -0.88 -6.38
CA GLU A 72 -14.03 0.60 -6.36
C GLU A 72 -12.74 1.15 -6.99
N VAL A 73 -11.75 0.28 -7.26
CA VAL A 73 -10.51 0.66 -7.93
C VAL A 73 -10.50 0.18 -9.38
N PRO A 74 -9.69 0.77 -10.27
CA PRO A 74 -9.52 0.24 -11.62
C PRO A 74 -9.15 -1.24 -11.60
N GLN A 75 -9.65 -2.04 -12.55
CA GLN A 75 -9.38 -3.48 -12.59
C GLN A 75 -8.18 -3.86 -13.46
N ASP A 76 -7.53 -2.88 -14.09
CA ASP A 76 -6.45 -3.11 -15.03
C ASP A 76 -5.46 -1.93 -15.11
N GLY A 77 -4.43 -2.13 -15.93
CA GLY A 77 -3.44 -1.11 -16.26
C GLY A 77 -2.47 -0.84 -15.12
N TYR A 78 -2.28 -1.79 -14.21
CA TYR A 78 -1.27 -1.71 -13.16
C TYR A 78 0.10 -2.20 -13.64
N ASP A 79 1.14 -1.46 -13.27
CA ASP A 79 2.51 -1.90 -13.42
C ASP A 79 2.91 -2.82 -12.26
N ALA A 80 2.38 -2.57 -11.06
CA ALA A 80 2.60 -3.42 -9.89
C ALA A 80 1.32 -3.68 -9.10
N VAL A 81 1.08 -4.94 -8.74
CA VAL A 81 0.03 -5.37 -7.79
C VAL A 81 0.71 -6.11 -6.64
N ILE A 82 0.58 -5.58 -5.44
CA ILE A 82 1.21 -6.13 -4.24
C ILE A 82 0.12 -6.61 -3.28
N THR A 83 0.13 -7.90 -2.96
CA THR A 83 -0.78 -8.50 -1.98
C THR A 83 -0.12 -8.62 -0.62
N MET A 84 -0.91 -8.45 0.44
CA MET A 84 -0.46 -8.51 1.84
C MET A 84 -1.48 -9.31 2.65
N GLY A 85 -1.34 -10.63 2.62
CA GLY A 85 -2.10 -11.53 3.49
C GLY A 85 -3.56 -11.77 3.09
N CYS A 86 -3.95 -11.49 1.84
CA CYS A 86 -5.29 -11.86 1.35
C CYS A 86 -5.42 -13.30 0.84
N GLY A 87 -4.30 -14.01 0.65
CA GLY A 87 -4.27 -15.39 0.16
C GLY A 87 -5.09 -15.58 -1.11
N ASP A 88 -5.82 -16.69 -1.18
CA ASP A 88 -6.66 -17.05 -2.34
C ASP A 88 -7.94 -16.20 -2.48
N ALA A 89 -8.24 -15.33 -1.51
CA ALA A 89 -9.46 -14.50 -1.54
C ALA A 89 -9.32 -13.25 -2.42
N CYS A 90 -8.11 -12.95 -2.90
CA CYS A 90 -7.87 -11.82 -3.79
C CYS A 90 -8.19 -12.19 -5.25
N PRO A 91 -9.15 -11.50 -5.92
CA PRO A 91 -9.33 -11.65 -7.37
C PRO A 91 -8.02 -11.35 -8.11
N PHE A 92 -7.82 -12.06 -9.23
CA PHE A 92 -6.66 -11.88 -10.06
C PHE A 92 -6.75 -10.56 -10.82
N ILE A 93 -5.93 -9.58 -10.43
CA ILE A 93 -5.75 -8.31 -11.14
C ILE A 93 -4.46 -8.39 -11.96
N PRO A 94 -4.53 -8.17 -13.29
CA PRO A 94 -3.37 -8.24 -14.15
C PRO A 94 -2.40 -7.08 -13.88
N ALA A 95 -1.11 -7.41 -13.76
CA ALA A 95 -0.02 -6.44 -13.64
C ALA A 95 1.29 -7.01 -14.18
N LYS A 96 2.24 -6.12 -14.50
CA LYS A 96 3.59 -6.53 -14.95
C LYS A 96 4.39 -7.16 -13.80
N ILE A 97 4.29 -6.56 -12.62
CA ILE A 97 4.89 -7.04 -11.38
C ILE A 97 3.77 -7.48 -10.45
N ARG A 98 3.87 -8.69 -9.92
CA ARG A 98 2.94 -9.20 -8.91
C ARG A 98 3.72 -9.87 -7.80
N GLU A 99 3.52 -9.39 -6.57
CA GLU A 99 4.24 -9.90 -5.39
C GLU A 99 3.29 -10.09 -4.22
N ASP A 100 3.54 -11.12 -3.41
CA ASP A 100 2.96 -11.24 -2.08
C ASP A 100 4.05 -10.93 -1.05
N TRP A 101 3.85 -9.87 -0.28
CA TRP A 101 4.82 -9.49 0.74
C TRP A 101 4.67 -10.29 2.03
N GLY A 102 3.57 -11.03 2.20
CA GLY A 102 3.40 -11.95 3.33
C GLY A 102 3.51 -11.29 4.71
N LEU A 103 3.23 -9.99 4.80
CA LEU A 103 3.45 -9.21 6.01
C LEU A 103 2.53 -9.67 7.15
N THR A 104 3.10 -9.81 8.34
CA THR A 104 2.38 -10.08 9.60
C THR A 104 1.26 -9.06 9.80
N ASP A 105 0.11 -9.51 10.30
CA ASP A 105 -0.98 -8.60 10.61
C ASP A 105 -0.63 -7.75 11.84
N PRO A 106 -0.48 -6.42 11.71
CA PRO A 106 -0.10 -5.58 12.84
C PRO A 106 -1.23 -5.42 13.87
N LYS A 107 -2.47 -5.81 13.55
CA LYS A 107 -3.62 -5.69 14.49
C LYS A 107 -3.40 -6.43 15.81
N THR A 108 -2.66 -7.54 15.79
CA THR A 108 -2.43 -8.39 16.97
C THR A 108 -1.13 -8.05 17.70
N LEU A 109 -0.35 -7.09 17.18
CA LEU A 109 0.94 -6.71 17.73
C LEU A 109 0.80 -5.53 18.71
N ASP A 110 1.79 -5.43 19.60
CA ASP A 110 2.02 -4.24 20.41
C ASP A 110 2.50 -3.07 19.53
N ASP A 111 2.73 -1.91 20.16
CA ASP A 111 3.09 -0.69 19.44
C ASP A 111 4.42 -0.82 18.69
N ASP A 112 5.40 -1.48 19.30
CA ASP A 112 6.72 -1.68 18.68
C ASP A 112 6.64 -2.66 17.50
N GLY A 113 5.87 -3.73 17.61
CA GLY A 113 5.59 -4.62 16.50
C GLY A 113 4.83 -3.92 15.37
N PHE A 114 3.90 -3.01 15.69
CA PHE A 114 3.21 -2.21 14.68
C PHE A 114 4.18 -1.29 13.92
N ARG A 115 5.06 -0.58 14.65
CA ARG A 115 6.12 0.26 14.05
C ARG A 115 7.07 -0.57 13.19
N ALA A 116 7.44 -1.77 13.62
CA ALA A 116 8.28 -2.66 12.82
C ALA A 116 7.63 -3.02 11.49
N VAL A 117 6.34 -3.38 11.48
CA VAL A 117 5.59 -3.65 10.24
C VAL A 117 5.47 -2.40 9.37
N ARG A 118 5.22 -1.22 9.97
CA ARG A 118 5.19 0.06 9.26
C ARG A 118 6.52 0.33 8.54
N ASP A 119 7.64 0.17 9.24
CA ASP A 119 8.96 0.47 8.71
C ASP A 119 9.40 -0.56 7.66
N GLU A 120 9.01 -1.83 7.83
CA GLU A 120 9.17 -2.86 6.79
C GLU A 120 8.39 -2.51 5.52
N ILE A 121 7.14 -2.04 5.65
CA ILE A 121 6.34 -1.57 4.50
C ILE A 121 7.05 -0.41 3.80
N ARG A 122 7.57 0.58 4.54
CA ARG A 122 8.31 1.71 3.96
C ARG A 122 9.49 1.22 3.12
N ALA A 123 10.30 0.31 3.66
CA ALA A 123 11.46 -0.23 2.97
C ALA A 123 11.08 -0.97 1.67
N ARG A 124 10.06 -1.84 1.73
CA ARG A 124 9.58 -2.58 0.55
C ARG A 124 8.95 -1.66 -0.51
N VAL A 125 8.23 -0.62 -0.08
CA VAL A 125 7.67 0.39 -1.01
C VAL A 125 8.79 1.16 -1.70
N ALA A 126 9.83 1.57 -0.97
CA ALA A 126 10.97 2.27 -1.55
C ALA A 126 11.69 1.40 -2.61
N ASP A 127 11.93 0.12 -2.32
CA ASP A 127 12.49 -0.83 -3.30
C ASP A 127 11.60 -0.99 -4.54
N LEU A 128 10.29 -1.17 -4.34
CA LEU A 128 9.34 -1.29 -5.45
C LEU A 128 9.36 -0.05 -6.35
N LEU A 129 9.37 1.14 -5.77
CA LEU A 129 9.44 2.40 -6.51
C LEU A 129 10.73 2.50 -7.34
N GLN A 130 11.89 2.15 -6.77
CA GLN A 130 13.16 2.13 -7.50
C GLN A 130 13.13 1.15 -8.67
N ARG A 131 12.55 -0.05 -8.47
CA ARG A 131 12.39 -1.06 -9.53
C ARG A 131 11.43 -0.62 -10.63
N LEU A 132 10.47 0.25 -10.32
CA LEU A 132 9.59 0.91 -11.28
C LEU A 132 10.22 2.15 -11.93
N GLY A 133 11.49 2.44 -11.63
CA GLY A 133 12.22 3.59 -12.17
C GLY A 133 11.86 4.93 -11.53
N VAL A 134 11.26 4.92 -10.34
CA VAL A 134 10.92 6.12 -9.58
C VAL A 134 12.03 6.40 -8.57
N ASP A 135 12.68 7.56 -8.72
CA ASP A 135 13.78 7.95 -7.85
C ASP A 135 13.28 8.38 -6.46
N VAL A 136 13.53 7.56 -5.45
CA VAL A 136 13.11 7.82 -4.06
C VAL A 136 14.15 8.58 -3.23
N SER A 137 15.13 9.23 -3.86
CA SER A 137 16.14 10.01 -3.13
C SER A 137 15.48 11.00 -2.18
N GLU A 138 15.75 10.80 -0.89
CA GLU A 138 15.24 11.66 0.19
C GLU A 138 15.76 13.09 -0.06
N SER A 139 14.84 14.04 -0.23
CA SER A 139 15.13 15.47 -0.06
C SER A 139 15.01 15.85 1.41
#